data_AF-A0A952HBN9-F1
#
_entry.id   AF-A0A952HBN9-F1
#
_cell.length_a   1.000
_cell.length_b   1.000
_cell.length_c   1.000
_cell.angle_alpha   90.00
_cell.angle_beta   90.00
_cell.angle_gamma   90.00
#
_symmetry.space_group_name_H-M   'P 1'
#
loop_
_entity.id
_entity.type
_entity.pdbx_description
1 polymer ?
#
loop_
_entity_poly.entity_id
_entity_poly.type
_entity_poly.pdbx_seq_one_letter_code
_entity_poly.pdbx_strand_id
1 'polypeptide(L)'
;MTDLADRLDDSRFFSSLFDFTFTNYVTRKLAGPVYVVGLVLIGLGMVVGFTNSLTSAIATHAPIGAFVILFGVLITLVGAMLSVLLLRVGIEVFCAIIEIAQNTRRRRPPGK
;
A
#
# COMPACT_ATOMS: atom_id res chain seq x y z
N MET A 1 -2.59 38.10 -3.44
CA MET A 1 -2.29 37.06 -2.42
C MET A 1 -3.30 35.90 -2.52
N THR A 2 -3.65 35.45 -3.73
CA THR A 2 -4.71 34.44 -3.96
C THR A 2 -4.31 33.37 -4.99
N ASP A 3 -3.12 33.50 -5.58
CA ASP A 3 -2.60 32.62 -6.65
C ASP A 3 -1.72 31.48 -6.12
N LEU A 4 -1.08 31.69 -4.95
CA LEU A 4 -0.21 30.69 -4.32
C LEU A 4 -0.99 29.63 -3.53
N ALA A 5 -2.22 29.96 -3.09
CA ALA A 5 -3.11 29.06 -2.35
C ALA A 5 -3.89 28.10 -3.29
N ASP A 6 -4.13 28.49 -4.54
CA ASP A 6 -4.81 27.67 -5.56
C ASP A 6 -3.87 26.61 -6.19
N ARG A 7 -2.56 26.80 -6.04
CA ARG A 7 -1.53 25.80 -6.44
C ARG A 7 -1.23 24.76 -5.37
N LEU A 8 -1.53 25.06 -4.11
CA LEU A 8 -1.53 24.10 -3.00
C LEU A 8 -2.90 23.44 -2.88
N ASP A 9 -3.47 23.09 -4.03
CA ASP A 9 -4.50 22.07 -4.15
C ASP A 9 -3.84 20.70 -3.92
N ASP A 10 -3.21 20.55 -2.74
CA ASP A 10 -2.66 19.29 -2.22
C ASP A 10 -3.76 18.22 -2.30
N SER A 11 -5.01 18.63 -2.04
CA SER A 11 -6.22 17.85 -2.28
C SER A 11 -6.30 17.24 -3.67
N ARG A 12 -5.97 17.99 -4.74
CA ARG A 12 -6.11 17.54 -6.13
C ARG A 12 -4.88 16.80 -6.65
N PHE A 13 -3.69 17.13 -6.14
CA PHE A 13 -2.47 16.34 -6.39
C PHE A 13 -2.51 14.97 -5.71
N PHE A 14 -2.93 14.91 -4.45
CA PHE A 14 -3.18 13.64 -3.77
C PHE A 14 -4.41 12.94 -4.37
N SER A 15 -5.48 13.64 -4.74
CA SER A 15 -6.64 13.02 -5.41
C SER A 15 -6.33 12.45 -6.79
N SER A 16 -5.33 12.98 -7.50
CA SER A 16 -4.84 12.43 -8.78
C SER A 16 -3.96 11.19 -8.57
N LEU A 17 -3.16 11.17 -7.49
CA LEU A 17 -2.43 9.98 -7.03
C LEU A 17 -3.36 8.90 -6.45
N PHE A 18 -4.53 9.28 -5.95
CA PHE A 18 -5.62 8.43 -5.45
C PHE A 18 -6.81 8.39 -6.42
N ASP A 19 -6.59 8.47 -7.74
CA ASP A 19 -7.67 8.37 -8.72
C ASP A 19 -8.17 6.92 -8.81
N PHE A 20 -9.40 6.69 -8.32
CA PHE A 20 -10.07 5.39 -8.17
C PHE A 20 -10.98 5.02 -9.36
N THR A 21 -10.84 5.67 -10.51
CA THR A 21 -11.71 5.40 -11.67
C THR A 21 -11.21 4.21 -12.49
N PHE A 22 -11.42 2.99 -12.00
CA PHE A 22 -11.37 1.78 -12.84
C PHE A 22 -12.76 1.20 -13.02
N THR A 23 -13.42 1.70 -14.05
CA THR A 23 -14.73 1.28 -14.54
C THR A 23 -14.68 -0.16 -15.07
N ASN A 24 -15.63 -0.98 -14.59
CA ASN A 24 -16.07 -2.27 -15.13
C ASN A 24 -15.04 -3.42 -15.18
N TYR A 25 -15.18 -4.34 -14.23
CA TYR A 25 -15.71 -5.71 -14.42
C TYR A 25 -15.59 -6.36 -13.03
N VAL A 26 -16.57 -7.16 -12.62
CA VAL A 26 -16.81 -7.57 -11.22
C VAL A 26 -15.58 -8.18 -10.50
N THR A 27 -14.60 -8.72 -11.24
CA THR A 27 -13.32 -9.25 -10.74
C THR A 27 -12.28 -8.16 -10.39
N ARG A 28 -12.29 -6.99 -11.05
CA ARG A 28 -11.40 -5.84 -10.75
C ARG A 28 -11.88 -4.98 -9.57
N LYS A 29 -13.14 -5.18 -9.15
CA LYS A 29 -13.84 -4.35 -8.16
C LYS A 29 -13.41 -4.62 -6.71
N LEU A 30 -12.86 -5.81 -6.41
CA LEU A 30 -12.33 -6.17 -5.09
C LEU A 30 -10.87 -5.76 -4.89
N ALA A 31 -10.07 -5.76 -5.96
CA ALA A 31 -8.66 -5.39 -5.90
C ALA A 31 -8.46 -3.92 -5.46
N GLY A 32 -9.34 -3.02 -5.89
CA GLY A 32 -9.27 -1.59 -5.55
C GLY A 32 -9.35 -1.33 -4.04
N PRO A 33 -10.47 -1.69 -3.36
CA PRO A 33 -10.59 -1.48 -1.92
C PRO A 33 -9.53 -2.20 -1.09
N VAL A 34 -9.14 -3.42 -1.48
CA VAL A 34 -8.09 -4.18 -0.78
C VAL A 34 -6.72 -3.51 -0.93
N TYR A 35 -6.41 -2.95 -2.11
CA TYR A 35 -5.19 -2.17 -2.30
C TYR A 35 -5.17 -0.92 -1.43
N VAL A 36 -6.29 -0.19 -1.36
CA VAL A 36 -6.40 1.02 -0.52
C VAL A 36 -6.21 0.67 0.95
N VAL A 37 -6.92 -0.33 1.45
CA VAL A 37 -6.78 -0.78 2.84
C VAL A 37 -5.34 -1.24 3.10
N GLY A 38 -4.74 -2.00 2.18
CA GLY A 38 -3.34 -2.42 2.28
C GLY A 38 -2.36 -1.25 2.34
N LEU A 39 -2.53 -0.25 1.48
CA LEU A 39 -1.67 0.95 1.44
C LEU A 39 -1.83 1.80 2.70
N VAL A 40 -3.07 1.95 3.20
CA VAL A 40 -3.36 2.62 4.48
C VAL A 40 -2.70 1.88 5.65
N LEU A 41 -2.80 0.54 5.69
CA LEU A 41 -2.15 -0.28 6.71
C LEU A 41 -0.62 -0.19 6.64
N ILE A 42 -0.04 -0.13 5.44
CA ILE A 42 1.40 0.08 5.26
C ILE A 42 1.81 1.48 5.75
N GLY A 43 1.03 2.51 5.43
CA GLY A 43 1.26 3.88 5.91
C GLY A 43 1.19 3.96 7.44
N LEU A 44 0.18 3.36 8.05
CA LEU A 44 0.07 3.23 9.51
C LEU A 44 1.24 2.44 10.10
N GLY A 45 1.63 1.33 9.46
CA GLY A 45 2.79 0.54 9.85
C GLY A 45 4.09 1.34 9.81
N MET A 46 4.23 2.25 8.84
CA MET A 46 5.37 3.16 8.75
C MET A 46 5.39 4.15 9.92
N VAL A 47 4.25 4.78 10.25
CA VAL A 47 4.13 5.70 11.41
C VAL A 47 4.46 4.98 12.71
N VAL A 48 3.95 3.76 12.90
CA VAL A 48 4.22 2.93 14.07
C VAL A 48 5.70 2.54 14.11
N GLY A 49 6.29 2.11 12.99
CA GLY A 49 7.72 1.76 12.89
C GLY A 49 8.66 2.92 13.22
N PHE A 50 8.34 4.12 12.74
CA PHE A 50 9.07 5.35 13.09
C PHE A 50 8.95 5.68 14.57
N THR A 51 7.73 5.63 15.12
CA THR A 51 7.47 5.95 16.53
C THR A 51 8.17 4.96 17.47
N ASN A 52 8.16 3.67 17.12
CA ASN A 52 8.88 2.63 17.85
C ASN A 52 10.40 2.83 17.77
N SER A 53 10.93 3.14 16.59
CA SER A 53 12.36 3.41 16.40
C SER A 53 12.81 4.61 17.22
N LEU A 54 12.01 5.68 17.24
CA LEU A 54 12.28 6.89 18.02
C LEU A 54 12.21 6.64 19.53
N THR A 55 11.17 5.94 19.99
CA THR A 55 10.99 5.61 21.42
C THR A 55 12.14 4.73 21.91
N SER A 56 12.54 3.73 21.12
CA SER A 56 13.67 2.86 21.41
C SER A 56 15.00 3.63 21.47
N ALA A 57 15.21 4.56 20.53
CA ALA A 57 16.42 5.38 20.50
C ALA A 57 16.56 6.29 21.75
N ILE A 58 15.44 6.89 22.20
CA ILE A 58 15.42 7.75 23.41
C ILE A 58 15.66 6.93 24.69
N ALA A 59 15.16 5.70 24.74
CA ALA A 59 15.34 4.81 25.89
C ALA A 59 16.77 4.26 26.04
N THR A 60 17.63 4.44 25.03
CA THR A 60 18.97 3.87 24.99
C THR A 60 20.05 4.94 25.17
N HIS A 61 21.22 4.59 25.73
CA HIS A 61 22.34 5.52 25.88
C HIS A 61 22.82 6.12 24.54
N ALA A 62 23.29 7.38 24.59
CA ALA A 62 23.50 8.27 23.44
C ALA A 62 24.18 7.66 22.19
N PRO A 63 25.30 6.91 22.28
CA PRO A 63 25.91 6.36 21.07
C PRO A 63 25.08 5.21 20.46
N ILE A 64 24.43 4.39 21.30
CA ILE A 64 23.64 3.24 20.86
C ILE A 64 22.30 3.71 20.30
N GLY A 65 21.66 4.71 20.92
CA GLY A 65 20.41 5.29 20.45
C GLY A 65 20.50 5.85 19.02
N ALA A 66 21.64 6.43 18.65
CA ALA A 66 21.88 6.91 17.28
C ALA A 66 21.89 5.77 16.24
N PHE A 67 22.48 4.61 16.56
CA PHE A 67 22.42 3.45 15.68
C PHE A 67 21.00 2.87 15.62
N VAL A 68 20.30 2.82 16.74
CA VAL A 68 18.91 2.30 16.81
C VAL A 68 17.99 3.11 15.91
N ILE A 69 18.06 4.45 15.95
CA ILE A 69 17.21 5.27 15.07
C ILE A 69 17.61 5.15 13.61
N LEU A 70 18.91 5.14 13.29
CA LEU A 70 19.40 5.02 11.91
C LEU A 70 18.94 3.71 11.26
N PHE A 71 19.19 2.58 11.93
CA PHE A 71 18.79 1.28 11.43
C PHE A 71 17.28 1.08 11.52
N GLY A 72 16.61 1.57 12.56
CA GLY A 72 15.16 1.48 12.69
C GLY A 72 14.41 2.19 11.57
N VAL A 73 14.84 3.40 11.22
CA VAL A 73 14.29 4.16 10.08
C VAL A 73 14.58 3.45 8.75
N LEU A 74 15.82 2.97 8.56
CA LEU A 74 16.21 2.25 7.34
C LEU A 74 15.37 0.98 7.15
N ILE A 75 15.23 0.16 8.20
CA ILE A 75 14.44 -1.07 8.18
C ILE A 75 12.96 -0.75 7.95
N THR A 76 12.42 0.28 8.60
CA THR A 76 11.02 0.70 8.41
C THR A 76 10.77 1.13 6.97
N LEU A 77 11.69 1.89 6.36
CA LEU A 77 11.58 2.33 4.97
C LEU A 77 11.65 1.15 3.99
N VAL A 78 12.66 0.30 4.13
CA VAL A 78 12.83 -0.90 3.29
C VAL A 78 11.64 -1.85 3.46
N GLY A 79 11.17 -2.04 4.69
CA GLY A 79 10.00 -2.84 5.01
C GLY A 79 8.72 -2.29 4.38
N ALA A 80 8.53 -0.98 4.39
CA ALA A 80 7.40 -0.32 3.72
C ALA A 80 7.45 -0.54 2.20
N MET A 81 8.62 -0.35 1.57
CA MET A 81 8.79 -0.59 0.12
C MET A 81 8.51 -2.04 -0.26
N LEU A 82 9.05 -3.00 0.51
CA LEU A 82 8.78 -4.42 0.31
C LEU A 82 7.30 -4.76 0.51
N SER A 83 6.66 -4.17 1.50
CA SER A 83 5.23 -4.38 1.76
C SER A 83 4.36 -3.91 0.60
N VAL A 84 4.68 -2.77 -0.02
CA VAL A 84 3.97 -2.27 -1.21
C VAL A 84 4.15 -3.22 -2.41
N LEU A 85 5.38 -3.71 -2.62
CA LEU A 85 5.66 -4.67 -3.68
C LEU A 85 4.88 -5.97 -3.48
N LEU A 86 4.89 -6.52 -2.26
CA LEU A 86 4.15 -7.73 -1.90
C LEU A 86 2.64 -7.54 -2.04
N LEU A 87 2.11 -6.38 -1.65
CA LEU A 87 0.71 -6.05 -1.84
C LEU A 87 0.32 -6.08 -3.33
N ARG A 88 1.17 -5.53 -4.21
CA ARG A 88 0.94 -5.55 -5.66
C ARG A 88 0.94 -6.97 -6.22
N VAL A 89 1.98 -7.75 -5.89
CA VAL A 89 2.10 -9.14 -6.36
C VAL A 89 0.95 -9.99 -5.82
N GLY A 90 0.58 -9.81 -4.54
CA GLY A 90 -0.54 -10.53 -3.93
C GLY A 90 -1.84 -10.28 -4.70
N ILE A 91 -2.18 -9.02 -4.98
CA ILE A 91 -3.39 -8.66 -5.73
C ILE A 91 -3.38 -9.26 -7.14
N GLU A 92 -2.23 -9.21 -7.83
CA GLU A 92 -2.08 -9.78 -9.17
C GLU A 92 -2.31 -11.30 -9.17
N VAL A 93 -1.73 -12.01 -8.19
CA VAL A 93 -1.92 -13.45 -8.01
C VAL A 93 -3.39 -13.78 -7.69
N PHE A 94 -4.05 -13.03 -6.80
CA PHE A 94 -5.46 -13.25 -6.49
C PHE A 94 -6.35 -13.04 -7.72
N CYS A 95 -6.11 -11.98 -8.50
CA CYS A 95 -6.83 -11.74 -9.75
C CYS A 95 -6.63 -12.88 -10.75
N ALA A 96 -5.38 -13.33 -10.94
CA ALA A 96 -5.05 -14.41 -11.85
C ALA A 96 -5.75 -15.73 -11.48
N ILE A 97 -5.80 -16.08 -10.19
CA ILE A 97 -6.50 -17.27 -9.72
C ILE A 97 -8.00 -17.21 -10.04
N ILE A 98 -8.64 -16.06 -9.80
CA ILE A 98 -10.08 -15.89 -10.08
C ILE A 98 -10.34 -16.00 -11.59
N GLU A 99 -9.48 -15.41 -12.41
CA GLU A 99 -9.57 -15.48 -13.87
C GLU A 99 -9.44 -16.92 -14.38
N ILE A 100 -8.48 -17.69 -13.85
CA ILE A 100 -8.31 -19.12 -14.16
C ILE A 100 -9.57 -19.92 -13.77
N ALA A 101 -10.15 -19.64 -12.61
CA ALA A 101 -11.36 -20.31 -12.14
C ALA A 101 -12.56 -20.00 -13.06
N GLN A 102 -12.71 -18.75 -13.50
CA GLN A 102 -13.77 -18.33 -14.42
C GLN A 102 -13.62 -18.96 -15.81
N ASN A 103 -12.40 -18.98 -16.35
CA ASN A 103 -12.10 -19.59 -17.66
C ASN A 103 -12.36 -21.12 -17.66
N THR A 104 -12.06 -21.79 -16.55
CA THR A 104 -12.36 -23.23 -16.36
C THR A 104 -13.87 -23.49 -16.35
N ARG A 105 -14.66 -22.63 -15.68
CA ARG A 105 -16.13 -22.74 -15.63
C ARG A 105 -16.78 -22.59 -17.00
N ARG A 106 -16.24 -21.72 -17.85
CA ARG A 106 -16.78 -21.41 -19.19
C ARG A 106 -16.55 -22.53 -20.22
N ARG A 107 -15.58 -23.41 -19.99
CA ARG A 107 -15.24 -24.54 -20.87
C ARG A 107 -16.00 -25.83 -20.57
N ARG A 108 -16.97 -25.83 -19.63
CA ARG A 108 -17.80 -27.02 -19.39
C ARG A 108 -18.79 -27.17 -20.55
N PRO A 109 -18.69 -28.20 -21.42
CA PRO A 109 -19.69 -28.42 -22.45
C PRO A 109 -21.06 -28.65 -21.78
N PRO A 110 -22.16 -28.15 -22.38
CA PRO A 110 -23.50 -28.41 -21.86
C PRO A 110 -23.66 -29.93 -21.73
N GLY A 111 -23.85 -30.39 -20.50
CA GLY A 111 -24.25 -31.77 -20.25
C GLY A 111 -25.55 -32.02 -21.01
N LYS A 112 -25.60 -33.15 -21.71
CA LYS A 112 -26.82 -33.70 -22.31
C LYS A 112 -27.93 -33.79 -21.28
#